data_AF-A0AA47N2W0-F1
#
_entry.id   AF-A0AA47N2W0-F1
#
_cell.length_a   1.000
_cell.length_b   1.000
_cell.length_c   1.000
_cell.angle_alpha   90.00
_cell.angle_beta   90.00
_cell.angle_gamma   90.00
#
_symmetry.space_group_name_H-M   'P 1'
#
loop_
_entity.id
_entity.type
_entity.pdbx_description
1 polymer ?
#
loop_
_entity_poly.entity_id
_entity_poly.type
_entity_poly.pdbx_seq_one_letter_code
_entity_poly.pdbx_strand_id
1 'polypeptide(L)'
;MKVVLRHSGARFVDQASVSKPVYLSLDSTEEVWAWVVQLLPCLLPGEAVLLEAFCPPLKHQAHVEVRTWEEYTDGKPQIPDLSFRLCAIVTRSPQNTPLLYKLVCRVGASHAPLSHHQSLCQSLETTLKECGFTDPAFAVSLRGLATKTALDCLRLIMQTESNMSSQKRGGVSAQTDMIGVDLLFTFDGATIKPVVLGFHPSLCLHYSQPDQEQEIKSSDGEMEACRGTLLLTPLIRSQHYLMRGKTVLVIGAGGYSKKFIWEVANHYQLKILLVDCDPNHFASKTVDHFFAVPDLADHLQDDQHCMHICDWLTSSDLHPDGCVCFWDDCVILTSQICDKLGLRGALPEAVAIAKEKSRTHLHLLSLVKATGVQTASVALPSGQTDSQVGVKDRNKGGMSGLQDETLRALAEFGAGNFLTGCTDTIETSCTHFSFVDSVRLPANSSSPSTDDSFHPRVPLLSPSPSSYAVPCLHVESALDLKKAAERGLGHPGAAQNRTVGFPAVMKLEYGAGAVGVRKVNSLAQSLAHFERIVGDLKEETDYPGIGLGWGNAMTLMEYIGGTEHDVDIIIFSGQLEGAFVSDNGPTRPPDLYRDRSPDAHRPRCR
;
A
#
# COMPACT_ATOMS: atom_id res chain seq x y z
N MET A 1 -11.35 12.52 49.61
CA MET A 1 -11.62 12.01 48.22
C MET A 1 -10.74 12.82 47.25
N LYS A 2 -10.38 12.38 46.04
CA LYS A 2 -9.58 13.22 45.10
C LYS A 2 -10.46 13.80 43.99
N VAL A 3 -10.09 14.97 43.45
CA VAL A 3 -10.73 15.60 42.29
C VAL A 3 -9.70 15.93 41.22
N VAL A 4 -10.13 15.97 39.97
CA VAL A 4 -9.32 16.37 38.82
C VAL A 4 -9.88 17.67 38.24
N LEU A 5 -9.00 18.64 37.99
CA LEU A 5 -9.32 19.88 37.30
C LEU A 5 -8.68 19.89 35.90
N ARG A 6 -9.49 20.21 34.87
CA ARG A 6 -9.05 20.37 33.48
C ARG A 6 -9.91 21.37 32.71
N HIS A 7 -9.43 21.87 31.56
CA HIS A 7 -10.26 22.65 30.64
C HIS A 7 -11.21 21.74 29.84
N SER A 8 -12.40 22.25 29.48
CA SER A 8 -13.37 21.54 28.65
C SER A 8 -13.08 21.63 27.14
N GLY A 9 -12.16 22.51 26.73
CA GLY A 9 -11.77 22.69 25.34
C GLY A 9 -10.88 21.55 24.84
N ALA A 10 -11.30 20.86 23.79
CA ALA A 10 -10.45 19.92 23.06
C ALA A 10 -9.50 20.71 22.15
N ARG A 11 -8.26 20.92 22.58
CA ARG A 11 -7.20 21.52 21.74
C ARG A 11 -6.32 20.41 21.18
N PHE A 12 -5.94 20.52 19.90
CA PHE A 12 -5.00 19.58 19.28
C PHE A 12 -3.69 19.54 20.10
N VAL A 13 -3.31 18.34 20.52
CA VAL A 13 -2.11 18.10 21.34
C VAL A 13 -0.89 18.13 20.42
N ASP A 14 -0.47 19.33 20.01
CA ASP A 14 0.80 19.52 19.29
C ASP A 14 1.64 20.66 19.88
N GLN A 15 1.21 21.22 21.00
CA GLN A 15 1.98 22.20 21.75
C GLN A 15 2.02 21.83 23.23
N ALA A 16 3.22 21.86 23.81
CA ALA A 16 3.52 21.65 25.23
C ALA A 16 2.87 22.69 26.17
N SER A 17 1.86 23.44 25.72
CA SER A 17 1.20 24.53 26.41
C SER A 17 -0.20 24.18 26.94
N VAL A 18 -0.72 22.97 26.69
CA VAL A 18 -1.97 22.52 27.34
C VAL A 18 -1.69 22.21 28.81
N SER A 19 -2.34 22.94 29.71
CA SER A 19 -2.23 22.73 31.17
C SER A 19 -2.51 21.25 31.51
N LYS A 20 -1.53 20.57 32.10
CA LYS A 20 -1.70 19.18 32.57
C LYS A 20 -2.85 19.09 33.57
N PRO A 21 -3.63 17.99 33.58
CA PRO A 21 -4.67 17.79 34.58
C PRO A 21 -4.08 17.85 35.99
N VAL A 22 -4.74 18.60 36.88
CA VAL A 22 -4.30 18.80 38.26
C VAL A 22 -5.13 17.92 39.19
N TYR A 23 -4.46 17.17 40.05
CA TYR A 23 -5.08 16.28 41.03
C TYR A 23 -5.06 16.93 42.41
N LEU A 24 -6.22 17.21 42.96
CA LEU A 24 -6.38 17.86 44.27
C LEU A 24 -7.15 16.97 45.24
N SER A 25 -7.00 17.25 46.53
CA SER A 25 -7.88 16.67 47.54
C SER A 25 -9.24 17.39 47.53
N LEU A 26 -10.34 16.63 47.54
CA LEU A 26 -11.71 17.14 47.73
C LEU A 26 -11.85 17.85 49.08
N ASP A 27 -11.03 17.46 50.06
CA ASP A 27 -11.09 17.98 51.43
C ASP A 27 -10.49 19.39 51.54
N SER A 28 -9.95 19.93 50.45
CA SER A 28 -9.27 21.23 50.35
C SER A 28 -10.00 22.16 49.36
N THR A 29 -11.21 22.58 49.69
CA THR A 29 -12.07 23.44 48.85
C THR A 29 -11.40 24.76 48.44
N GLU A 30 -10.58 25.35 49.31
CA GLU A 30 -9.83 26.58 48.97
C GLU A 30 -8.77 26.35 47.88
N GLU A 31 -8.11 25.18 47.89
CA GLU A 31 -7.10 24.82 46.91
C GLU A 31 -7.74 24.55 45.54
N VAL A 32 -8.90 23.87 45.54
CA VAL A 32 -9.72 23.67 44.33
C VAL A 32 -10.14 25.01 43.74
N TRP A 33 -10.62 25.95 44.57
CA TRP A 33 -11.05 27.26 44.12
C TRP A 33 -9.89 28.10 43.56
N ALA A 34 -8.73 28.08 44.21
CA ALA A 34 -7.53 28.79 43.75
C ALA A 34 -7.11 28.33 42.35
N TRP A 35 -7.15 27.02 42.09
CA TRP A 35 -6.86 26.47 40.77
C TRP A 35 -7.91 26.81 39.72
N VAL A 36 -9.20 26.81 40.06
CA VAL A 36 -10.27 27.26 39.14
C VAL A 36 -10.02 28.70 38.71
N VAL A 37 -9.72 29.60 39.66
CA VAL A 37 -9.41 31.02 39.38
C VAL A 37 -8.19 31.15 38.48
N GLN A 38 -7.18 30.29 38.64
CA GLN A 38 -6.00 30.28 37.78
C GLN A 38 -6.30 29.82 36.34
N LEU A 39 -7.26 28.91 36.15
CA LEU A 39 -7.63 28.37 34.83
C LEU A 39 -8.60 29.28 34.06
N LEU A 40 -9.42 30.08 34.73
CA LEU A 40 -10.43 30.94 34.10
C LEU A 40 -9.87 31.85 32.97
N PRO A 41 -8.72 32.54 33.13
CA PRO A 41 -8.17 33.39 32.07
C PRO A 41 -7.71 32.65 30.80
N CYS A 42 -7.52 31.33 30.89
CA CYS A 42 -7.03 30.50 29.79
C CYS A 42 -8.16 29.93 28.91
N LEU A 43 -9.43 30.13 29.29
CA LEU A 43 -10.61 29.63 28.59
C LEU A 43 -10.95 30.47 27.36
N LEU A 44 -11.24 29.81 26.25
CA LEU A 44 -11.84 30.42 25.06
C LEU A 44 -13.38 30.54 25.22
N PRO A 45 -14.06 31.38 24.42
CA PRO A 45 -15.51 31.45 24.42
C PRO A 45 -16.16 30.07 24.22
N GLY A 46 -16.99 29.66 25.19
CA GLY A 46 -17.65 28.35 25.20
C GLY A 46 -16.88 27.23 25.92
N GLU A 47 -15.65 27.47 26.37
CA GLU A 47 -14.91 26.56 27.26
C GLU A 47 -15.29 26.78 28.73
N ALA A 48 -15.14 25.73 29.54
CA ALA A 48 -15.41 25.70 30.97
C ALA A 48 -14.26 24.99 31.71
N VAL A 49 -14.19 25.19 33.04
CA VAL A 49 -13.36 24.35 33.90
C VAL A 49 -14.17 23.12 34.29
N LEU A 50 -13.65 21.93 33.98
CA LEU A 50 -14.21 20.65 34.39
C LEU A 50 -13.61 20.27 35.75
N LEU A 51 -14.48 20.08 36.75
CA LEU A 51 -14.16 19.47 38.03
C LEU A 51 -14.74 18.06 38.05
N GLU A 52 -13.86 17.06 38.03
CA GLU A 52 -14.25 15.65 37.99
C GLU A 52 -13.97 15.00 39.35
N ALA A 53 -14.99 14.38 39.94
CA ALA A 53 -14.82 13.58 41.14
C ALA A 53 -14.18 12.24 40.79
N PHE A 54 -13.26 11.76 41.63
CA PHE A 54 -12.72 10.42 41.48
C PHE A 54 -13.82 9.38 41.80
N CYS A 55 -14.34 8.73 40.76
CA CYS A 55 -15.26 7.61 40.94
C CYS A 55 -14.49 6.39 41.46
N PRO A 56 -14.92 5.74 42.55
CA PRO A 56 -14.32 4.49 42.98
C PRO A 56 -14.44 3.45 41.85
N PRO A 57 -13.42 2.61 41.63
CA PRO A 57 -13.45 1.59 40.59
C PRO A 57 -14.61 0.63 40.81
N LEU A 58 -15.06 -0.02 39.73
CA LEU A 58 -16.05 -1.09 39.77
C LEU A 58 -15.53 -2.22 40.68
N LYS A 59 -15.99 -2.27 41.93
CA LYS A 59 -15.59 -3.33 42.87
C LYS A 59 -16.53 -4.51 42.75
N HIS A 60 -15.98 -5.72 42.67
CA HIS A 60 -16.78 -6.92 42.89
C HIS A 60 -17.41 -6.82 44.28
N GLN A 61 -18.72 -7.14 44.42
CA GLN A 61 -19.34 -7.20 45.74
C GLN A 61 -18.54 -8.21 46.56
N ALA A 62 -17.78 -7.72 47.53
CA ALA A 62 -17.01 -8.57 48.40
C ALA A 62 -17.97 -9.54 49.10
N HIS A 63 -17.88 -10.83 48.78
CA HIS A 63 -18.21 -11.81 49.79
C HIS A 63 -17.29 -11.52 50.98
N VAL A 64 -17.88 -11.18 52.11
CA VAL A 64 -17.15 -11.14 53.38
C VAL A 64 -16.67 -12.56 53.64
N GLU A 65 -15.43 -12.87 53.25
CA GLU A 65 -14.76 -14.06 53.76
C GLU A 65 -14.54 -13.86 55.25
N VAL A 66 -15.25 -14.67 56.05
CA VAL A 66 -14.96 -14.82 57.46
C VAL A 66 -13.59 -15.52 57.55
N ARG A 67 -12.52 -14.73 57.65
CA ARG A 67 -11.18 -15.27 57.86
C ARG A 67 -11.04 -15.72 59.30
N THR A 68 -10.63 -16.96 59.50
CA THR A 68 -10.19 -17.46 60.81
C THR A 68 -8.82 -16.88 61.14
N TRP A 69 -8.51 -16.76 62.43
CA TRP A 69 -7.29 -16.15 62.98
C TRP A 69 -5.97 -16.73 62.43
N GLU A 70 -6.01 -17.88 61.76
CA GLU A 70 -4.85 -18.64 61.25
C GLU A 70 -4.32 -18.11 59.90
N GLU A 71 -5.08 -17.28 59.18
CA GLU A 71 -4.68 -16.74 57.86
C GLU A 71 -3.84 -15.45 57.95
N TYR A 72 -3.57 -14.94 59.16
CA TYR A 72 -2.79 -13.72 59.36
C TYR A 72 -1.27 -13.94 59.26
N THR A 73 -0.80 -15.19 59.25
CA THR A 73 0.63 -15.52 59.40
C THR A 73 1.35 -15.96 58.12
N ASP A 74 0.71 -15.99 56.97
CA ASP A 74 1.37 -16.33 55.70
C ASP A 74 1.25 -15.17 54.71
N GLY A 75 2.28 -14.33 54.67
CA GLY A 75 2.34 -13.10 53.89
C GLY A 75 2.39 -13.36 52.38
N LYS A 76 1.23 -13.70 51.79
CA LYS A 76 1.03 -13.52 50.34
C LYS A 76 1.16 -12.03 50.02
N PRO A 77 1.94 -11.64 49.00
CA PRO A 77 1.99 -10.24 48.59
C PRO A 77 0.57 -9.75 48.31
N GLN A 78 0.17 -8.64 48.94
CA GLN A 78 -1.13 -8.04 48.68
C GLN A 78 -1.18 -7.66 47.20
N ILE A 79 -2.06 -8.31 46.44
CA ILE A 79 -2.34 -7.90 45.06
C ILE A 79 -2.89 -6.47 45.15
N PRO A 80 -2.26 -5.47 44.53
CA PRO A 80 -2.73 -4.10 44.61
C PRO A 80 -4.13 -4.04 43.98
N ASP A 81 -5.07 -3.34 44.64
CA ASP A 81 -6.38 -3.04 44.05
C ASP A 81 -6.16 -2.44 42.65
N LEU A 82 -6.63 -3.11 41.60
CA LEU A 82 -6.47 -2.68 40.22
C LEU A 82 -7.61 -1.77 39.78
N SER A 83 -7.31 -0.85 38.88
CA SER A 83 -8.28 -0.10 38.10
C SER A 83 -7.96 -0.26 36.62
N PHE A 84 -9.00 -0.15 35.79
CA PHE A 84 -8.83 -0.19 34.35
C PHE A 84 -9.65 0.87 33.62
N ARG A 85 -9.19 1.19 32.42
CA ARG A 85 -9.81 2.12 31.47
C ARG A 85 -9.99 1.40 30.15
N LEU A 86 -11.14 1.60 29.51
CA LEU A 86 -11.41 1.07 28.18
C LEU A 86 -11.46 2.20 27.16
N CYS A 87 -10.68 2.08 26.09
CA CYS A 87 -10.72 2.97 24.94
C CYS A 87 -11.18 2.18 23.72
N ALA A 88 -12.34 2.51 23.19
CA ALA A 88 -12.87 1.93 21.96
C ALA A 88 -12.52 2.84 20.77
N ILE A 89 -11.68 2.34 19.86
CA ILE A 89 -11.33 3.03 18.62
C ILE A 89 -12.35 2.61 17.57
N VAL A 90 -13.05 3.59 17.00
CA VAL A 90 -14.06 3.39 15.97
C VAL A 90 -13.73 4.22 14.74
N THR A 91 -14.03 3.67 13.58
CA THR A 91 -13.70 4.23 12.26
C THR A 91 -14.91 4.23 11.34
N ARG A 92 -14.91 5.08 10.31
CA ARG A 92 -15.95 5.18 9.31
C ARG A 92 -15.65 4.23 8.14
N SER A 93 -16.63 3.42 7.74
CA SER A 93 -16.53 2.58 6.54
C SER A 93 -16.73 3.40 5.25
N PRO A 94 -16.40 2.84 4.06
CA PRO A 94 -16.68 3.49 2.79
C PRO A 94 -18.19 3.74 2.57
N GLN A 95 -19.05 2.88 3.12
CA GLN A 95 -20.51 3.03 3.12
C GLN A 95 -21.02 4.04 4.17
N ASN A 96 -20.11 4.81 4.78
CA ASN A 96 -20.44 5.81 5.78
C ASN A 96 -21.12 5.22 7.03
N THR A 97 -20.65 4.04 7.46
CA THR A 97 -21.12 3.34 8.65
C THR A 97 -19.99 3.24 9.68
N PRO A 98 -20.22 3.54 10.96
CA PRO A 98 -19.19 3.39 11.98
C PRO A 98 -18.97 1.92 12.32
N LEU A 99 -17.70 1.56 12.47
CA LEU A 99 -17.21 0.21 12.75
C LEU A 99 -16.19 0.24 13.89
N LEU A 100 -16.14 -0.82 14.69
CA LEU A 100 -15.15 -0.96 15.75
C LEU A 100 -13.82 -1.42 15.15
N TYR A 101 -12.76 -0.62 15.37
CA TYR A 101 -11.40 -0.97 14.97
C TYR A 101 -10.71 -1.83 16.02
N LYS A 102 -10.56 -1.29 17.24
CA LYS A 102 -9.84 -1.92 18.34
C LYS A 102 -10.43 -1.48 19.66
N LEU A 103 -10.51 -2.39 20.62
CA LEU A 103 -10.80 -2.08 22.01
C LEU A 103 -9.51 -2.23 22.80
N VAL A 104 -9.06 -1.15 23.42
CA VAL A 104 -7.81 -1.10 24.20
C VAL A 104 -8.18 -1.03 25.67
N CYS A 105 -7.73 -2.01 26.46
CA CYS A 105 -7.86 -2.01 27.91
C CYS A 105 -6.52 -1.63 28.55
N ARG A 106 -6.54 -0.60 29.39
CA ARG A 106 -5.37 -0.11 30.12
C ARG A 106 -5.58 -0.33 31.61
N VAL A 107 -4.62 -0.97 32.25
CA VAL A 107 -4.68 -1.39 33.66
C VAL A 107 -3.58 -0.70 34.46
N GLY A 108 -3.88 -0.37 35.71
CA GLY A 108 -2.92 0.18 36.66
C GLY A 108 -3.43 0.07 38.09
N ALA A 109 -2.63 0.59 39.03
CA ALA A 109 -3.01 0.58 40.43
C ALA A 109 -4.14 1.59 40.70
N SER A 110 -5.16 1.18 41.44
CA SER A 110 -6.35 1.98 41.76
C SER A 110 -6.09 3.30 42.49
N HIS A 111 -4.94 3.41 43.17
CA HIS A 111 -4.55 4.61 43.90
C HIS A 111 -3.83 5.66 43.01
N ALA A 112 -3.58 5.33 41.74
CA ALA A 112 -2.92 6.18 40.76
C ALA A 112 -3.85 6.46 39.56
N PRO A 113 -3.71 7.63 38.91
CA PRO A 113 -4.46 7.92 37.69
C PRO A 113 -4.02 7.02 36.54
N LEU A 114 -4.99 6.53 35.77
CA LEU A 114 -4.73 5.77 34.55
C LEU A 114 -4.53 6.72 33.37
N SER A 115 -3.41 6.57 32.66
CA SER A 115 -3.14 7.31 31.43
C SER A 115 -2.71 6.37 30.32
N HIS A 116 -2.91 6.80 29.08
CA HIS A 116 -2.58 6.02 27.88
C HIS A 116 -1.08 5.65 27.77
N HIS A 117 -0.19 6.42 28.44
CA HIS A 117 1.26 6.23 28.40
C HIS A 117 1.86 5.59 29.66
N GLN A 118 1.14 5.57 30.79
CA GLN A 118 1.67 5.10 32.09
C GLN A 118 0.90 3.89 32.64
N SER A 119 0.13 3.20 31.80
CA SER A 119 -0.69 2.04 32.18
C SER A 119 -0.37 0.85 31.29
N LEU A 120 -0.47 -0.35 31.85
CA LEU A 120 -0.20 -1.60 31.15
C LEU A 120 -1.32 -1.91 30.16
N CYS A 121 -0.98 -2.35 28.95
CA CYS A 121 -1.95 -2.92 28.01
C CYS A 121 -2.22 -4.35 28.43
N GLN A 122 -3.50 -4.75 28.46
CA GLN A 122 -3.92 -6.11 28.78
C GLN A 122 -5.23 -6.40 28.06
N SER A 123 -5.58 -7.67 27.86
CA SER A 123 -6.92 -8.01 27.38
C SER A 123 -7.98 -7.66 28.44
N LEU A 124 -9.17 -7.28 27.99
CA LEU A 124 -10.29 -7.01 28.87
C LEU A 124 -10.64 -8.24 29.72
N GLU A 125 -10.57 -9.42 29.13
CA GLU A 125 -10.88 -10.69 29.79
C GLU A 125 -9.92 -10.98 30.94
N THR A 126 -8.61 -10.78 30.73
CA THR A 126 -7.61 -10.96 31.80
C THR A 126 -7.78 -9.91 32.87
N THR A 127 -8.00 -8.65 32.48
CA THR A 127 -8.22 -7.53 33.41
C THR A 127 -9.41 -7.82 34.32
N LEU A 128 -10.53 -8.25 33.75
CA LEU A 128 -11.75 -8.54 34.50
C LEU A 128 -11.54 -9.69 35.49
N LYS A 129 -10.85 -10.76 35.08
CA LYS A 129 -10.50 -11.87 35.97
C LYS A 129 -9.63 -11.41 37.15
N GLU A 130 -8.62 -10.58 36.89
CA GLU A 130 -7.74 -10.01 37.93
C GLU A 130 -8.50 -9.05 38.86
N CYS A 131 -9.53 -8.36 38.35
CA CYS A 131 -10.47 -7.56 39.14
C CYS A 131 -11.55 -8.39 39.87
N GLY A 132 -11.53 -9.72 39.77
CA GLY A 132 -12.47 -10.63 40.44
C GLY A 132 -13.76 -10.93 39.67
N PHE A 133 -13.90 -10.47 38.43
CA PHE A 133 -15.02 -10.80 37.54
C PHE A 133 -14.69 -12.05 36.74
N THR A 134 -15.12 -13.22 37.23
CA THR A 134 -14.77 -14.52 36.64
C THR A 134 -15.75 -15.02 35.59
N ASP A 135 -16.97 -14.46 35.53
CA ASP A 135 -17.99 -14.82 34.54
C ASP A 135 -17.60 -14.34 33.14
N PRO A 136 -17.35 -15.23 32.16
CA PRO A 136 -17.03 -14.84 30.79
C PRO A 136 -18.16 -14.06 30.10
N ALA A 137 -19.43 -14.32 30.45
CA ALA A 137 -20.57 -13.62 29.87
C ALA A 137 -20.56 -12.13 30.23
N PHE A 138 -20.01 -11.80 31.41
CA PHE A 138 -19.81 -10.43 31.85
C PHE A 138 -18.84 -9.67 30.94
N ALA A 139 -17.70 -10.28 30.58
CA ALA A 139 -16.71 -9.68 29.69
C ALA A 139 -17.30 -9.42 28.29
N VAL A 140 -18.07 -10.37 27.76
CA VAL A 140 -18.78 -10.23 26.48
C VAL A 140 -19.81 -9.09 26.54
N SER A 141 -20.59 -9.03 27.61
CA SER A 141 -21.59 -7.97 27.83
C SER A 141 -20.92 -6.59 27.91
N LEU A 142 -19.84 -6.47 28.68
CA LEU A 142 -19.09 -5.23 28.84
C LEU A 142 -18.46 -4.77 27.52
N ARG A 143 -17.86 -5.70 26.75
CA ARG A 143 -17.34 -5.45 25.41
C ARG A 143 -18.44 -4.97 24.46
N GLY A 144 -19.60 -5.64 24.45
CA GLY A 144 -20.74 -5.26 23.62
C GLY A 144 -21.27 -3.87 23.96
N LEU A 145 -21.38 -3.57 25.26
CA LEU A 145 -21.78 -2.26 25.76
C LEU A 145 -20.79 -1.16 25.36
N ALA A 146 -19.49 -1.39 25.57
CA ALA A 146 -18.42 -0.47 25.18
C ALA A 146 -18.45 -0.17 23.68
N THR A 147 -18.57 -1.23 22.88
CA THR A 147 -18.64 -1.16 21.41
C THR A 147 -19.85 -0.34 20.97
N LYS A 148 -21.04 -0.68 21.47
CA LYS A 148 -22.27 0.02 21.12
C LYS A 148 -22.15 1.50 21.46
N THR A 149 -21.71 1.85 22.67
CA THR A 149 -21.55 3.25 23.09
C THR A 149 -20.58 4.01 22.19
N ALA A 150 -19.44 3.42 21.83
CA ALA A 150 -18.46 4.08 20.97
C ALA A 150 -18.99 4.28 19.53
N LEU A 151 -19.68 3.28 18.97
CA LEU A 151 -20.32 3.38 17.67
C LEU A 151 -21.42 4.45 17.67
N ASP A 152 -22.22 4.53 18.74
CA ASP A 152 -23.26 5.55 18.93
C ASP A 152 -22.63 6.95 18.97
N CYS A 153 -21.47 7.13 19.62
CA CYS A 153 -20.73 8.39 19.65
C CYS A 153 -20.29 8.84 18.25
N LEU A 154 -19.69 7.94 17.46
CA LEU A 154 -19.27 8.28 16.11
C LEU A 154 -20.49 8.60 15.22
N ARG A 155 -21.61 7.85 15.35
CA ARG A 155 -22.87 8.19 14.65
C ARG A 155 -23.36 9.59 14.99
N LEU A 156 -23.31 9.98 16.26
CA LEU A 156 -23.72 11.32 16.69
C LEU A 156 -22.83 12.41 16.07
N ILE A 157 -21.52 12.18 16.04
CA ILE A 157 -20.57 13.11 15.37
C ILE A 157 -20.90 13.21 13.88
N MET A 158 -21.09 12.07 13.19
CA MET A 158 -21.45 12.03 11.77
C MET A 158 -22.74 12.80 11.47
N GLN A 159 -23.77 12.64 12.30
CA GLN A 159 -25.04 13.36 12.18
C GLN A 159 -24.90 14.87 12.48
N THR A 160 -24.02 15.22 13.42
CA THR A 160 -23.73 16.63 13.73
C THR A 160 -23.03 17.29 12.55
N GLU A 161 -22.03 16.63 11.99
CA GLU A 161 -21.28 17.08 10.81
C GLU A 161 -22.17 17.23 9.58
N SER A 162 -23.13 16.33 9.34
CA SER A 162 -24.03 16.44 8.19
C SER A 162 -24.90 17.69 8.23
N ASN A 163 -25.13 18.26 9.42
CA ASN A 163 -25.88 19.50 9.61
C ASN A 163 -24.99 20.77 9.58
N MET A 164 -23.68 20.61 9.40
CA MET A 164 -22.72 21.72 9.36
C MET A 164 -22.34 22.11 7.92
N SER A 165 -22.16 23.42 7.70
CA SER A 165 -21.58 23.90 6.44
C SER A 165 -20.14 23.40 6.27
N SER A 166 -19.66 23.38 5.03
CA SER A 166 -18.28 22.98 4.71
C SER A 166 -17.25 23.80 5.47
N GLN A 167 -17.46 25.11 5.61
CA GLN A 167 -16.54 25.99 6.36
C GLN A 167 -16.47 25.61 7.84
N LYS A 168 -17.62 25.29 8.47
CA LYS A 168 -17.66 24.86 9.88
C LYS A 168 -17.00 23.51 10.10
N ARG A 169 -17.05 22.62 9.11
CA ARG A 169 -16.35 21.32 9.14
C ARG A 169 -14.84 21.43 8.87
N GLY A 170 -14.36 22.57 8.39
CA GLY A 170 -12.95 22.77 8.00
C GLY A 170 -12.66 22.46 6.52
N GLY A 171 -13.69 22.33 5.67
CA GLY A 171 -13.55 22.13 4.23
C GLY A 171 -14.72 21.37 3.59
N VAL A 172 -14.81 21.43 2.26
CA VAL A 172 -15.89 20.79 1.47
C VAL A 172 -15.98 19.27 1.71
N SER A 173 -14.83 18.62 1.90
CA SER A 173 -14.73 17.17 2.10
C SER A 173 -14.31 16.78 3.51
N ALA A 174 -14.20 17.75 4.44
CA ALA A 174 -13.77 17.49 5.81
C ALA A 174 -14.84 16.73 6.59
N GLN A 175 -14.43 15.66 7.27
CA GLN A 175 -15.27 14.86 8.15
C GLN A 175 -14.41 14.05 9.12
N THR A 176 -15.01 13.59 10.21
CA THR A 176 -14.36 12.70 11.18
C THR A 176 -14.43 11.26 10.69
N ASP A 177 -13.27 10.68 10.36
CA ASP A 177 -13.16 9.29 9.91
C ASP A 177 -12.79 8.33 11.04
N MET A 178 -12.15 8.80 12.13
CA MET A 178 -11.74 7.94 13.24
C MET A 178 -11.74 8.70 14.58
N ILE A 179 -12.22 8.04 15.65
CA ILE A 179 -12.16 8.56 17.03
C ILE A 179 -11.80 7.43 18.01
N GLY A 180 -11.14 7.81 19.10
CA GLY A 180 -10.94 6.96 20.26
C GLY A 180 -11.91 7.40 21.35
N VAL A 181 -12.77 6.52 21.82
CA VAL A 181 -13.78 6.82 22.84
C VAL A 181 -13.34 6.21 24.15
N ASP A 182 -13.00 7.07 25.12
CA ASP A 182 -12.65 6.61 26.46
C ASP A 182 -13.88 6.44 27.33
N LEU A 183 -13.96 5.27 27.96
CA LEU A 183 -15.11 4.78 28.67
C LEU A 183 -14.73 4.40 30.10
N LEU A 184 -15.55 4.87 31.03
CA LEU A 184 -15.63 4.38 32.39
C LEU A 184 -16.93 3.63 32.57
N PHE A 185 -16.95 2.58 33.39
CA PHE A 185 -18.16 1.83 33.69
C PHE A 185 -18.57 2.06 35.14
N THR A 186 -19.85 2.37 35.32
CA THR A 186 -20.48 2.57 36.63
C THR A 186 -21.51 1.48 36.87
N PHE A 187 -21.76 1.15 38.14
CA PHE A 187 -22.74 0.13 38.54
C PHE A 187 -23.73 0.74 39.53
N ASP A 188 -25.02 0.66 39.22
CA ASP A 188 -26.10 1.20 40.06
C ASP A 188 -26.83 0.13 40.88
N GLY A 189 -26.19 -1.03 41.10
CA GLY A 189 -26.75 -2.15 41.85
C GLY A 189 -27.49 -3.18 40.98
N ALA A 190 -27.92 -2.81 39.78
CA ALA A 190 -28.60 -3.71 38.84
C ALA A 190 -28.04 -3.66 37.42
N THR A 191 -27.54 -2.50 36.97
CA THR A 191 -27.12 -2.28 35.58
C THR A 191 -25.74 -1.63 35.51
N ILE A 192 -24.92 -2.08 34.56
CA ILE A 192 -23.67 -1.39 34.22
C ILE A 192 -23.97 -0.31 33.19
N LYS A 193 -23.51 0.92 33.48
CA LYS A 193 -23.68 2.08 32.61
C LYS A 193 -22.32 2.60 32.16
N PRO A 194 -22.11 2.79 30.84
CA PRO A 194 -20.90 3.42 30.34
C PRO A 194 -21.00 4.93 30.51
N VAL A 195 -19.88 5.55 30.86
CA VAL A 195 -19.69 6.99 30.98
C VAL A 195 -18.56 7.35 30.02
N VAL A 196 -18.87 8.20 29.04
CA VAL A 196 -17.87 8.70 28.07
C VAL A 196 -17.04 9.79 28.74
N LEU A 197 -15.74 9.56 28.86
CA LEU A 197 -14.80 10.50 29.48
C LEU A 197 -14.26 11.54 28.48
N GLY A 198 -14.16 11.15 27.21
CA GLY A 198 -13.70 12.03 26.14
C GLY A 198 -13.32 11.31 24.85
N PHE A 199 -13.06 12.10 23.82
CA PHE A 199 -12.61 11.65 22.50
C PHE A 199 -11.10 11.90 22.31
N HIS A 200 -10.39 10.91 21.76
CA HIS A 200 -8.93 10.95 21.63
C HIS A 200 -8.48 10.55 20.21
N PRO A 201 -8.48 11.50 19.25
CA PRO A 201 -8.11 11.20 17.86
C PRO A 201 -6.62 10.89 17.68
N SER A 202 -5.72 11.53 18.44
CA SER A 202 -4.26 11.34 18.33
C SER A 202 -3.79 9.95 18.78
N LEU A 203 -4.53 9.33 19.70
CA LEU A 203 -4.19 8.02 20.24
C LEU A 203 -4.61 6.88 19.33
N CYS A 204 -5.60 7.09 18.46
CA CYS A 204 -6.09 6.07 17.55
C CYS A 204 -4.98 5.48 16.66
N LEU A 205 -4.05 6.32 16.20
CA LEU A 205 -2.90 5.90 15.37
C LEU A 205 -1.77 5.27 16.19
N HIS A 206 -1.61 5.67 17.46
CA HIS A 206 -0.61 5.04 18.33
C HIS A 206 -0.98 3.58 18.61
N TYR A 207 -2.27 3.32 18.76
CA TYR A 207 -2.81 1.99 19.05
C TYR A 207 -3.07 1.11 17.82
N SER A 208 -2.92 1.65 16.61
CA SER A 208 -3.03 0.88 15.36
C SER A 208 -1.77 0.08 15.02
N GLN A 209 -0.66 0.31 15.72
CA GLN A 209 0.50 -0.58 15.60
C GLN A 209 0.18 -1.92 16.28
N PRO A 210 0.60 -3.05 15.69
CA PRO A 210 0.50 -4.34 16.36
C PRO A 210 1.38 -4.30 17.60
N ASP A 211 0.75 -4.26 18.78
CA ASP A 211 1.43 -4.58 20.03
C ASP A 211 1.97 -6.01 19.87
N GLN A 212 3.20 -6.29 20.31
CA GLN A 212 3.81 -7.64 20.32
C GLN A 212 3.11 -8.58 21.32
N GLU A 213 1.78 -8.66 21.29
CA GLU A 213 1.01 -9.58 22.10
C GLU A 213 0.93 -10.93 21.37
N GLN A 214 1.40 -11.98 22.05
CA GLN A 214 1.23 -13.37 21.63
C GLN A 214 -0.25 -13.63 21.34
N GLU A 215 -0.57 -13.87 20.06
CA GLU A 215 -1.90 -14.22 19.59
C GLU A 215 -2.43 -15.45 20.34
N ILE A 216 -3.30 -15.23 21.32
CA ILE A 216 -4.30 -16.22 21.69
C ILE A 216 -5.36 -16.12 20.61
N LYS A 217 -5.31 -17.04 19.65
CA LYS A 217 -6.29 -17.22 18.57
C LYS A 217 -7.71 -17.20 19.14
N SER A 218 -8.40 -16.06 19.02
CA SER A 218 -9.85 -16.01 19.19
C SER A 218 -10.51 -16.56 17.93
N SER A 219 -11.51 -17.41 18.08
CA SER A 219 -12.17 -18.17 17.01
C SER A 219 -13.04 -17.36 16.04
N ASP A 220 -12.93 -16.03 16.00
CA ASP A 220 -13.77 -15.16 15.15
C ASP A 220 -12.99 -14.69 13.92
N GLY A 221 -12.80 -15.61 12.97
CA GLY A 221 -12.03 -15.39 11.74
C GLY A 221 -12.55 -14.27 10.82
N GLU A 222 -13.79 -13.81 10.98
CA GLU A 222 -14.36 -12.71 10.19
C GLU A 222 -13.97 -11.31 10.71
N MET A 223 -13.79 -11.16 12.02
CA MET A 223 -13.50 -9.86 12.63
C MET A 223 -12.02 -9.50 12.54
N GLU A 224 -11.15 -10.51 12.47
CA GLU A 224 -9.70 -10.36 12.32
C GLU A 224 -9.30 -9.93 10.90
N ALA A 225 -9.99 -10.44 9.88
CA ALA A 225 -9.84 -9.99 8.48
C ALA A 225 -10.23 -8.52 8.27
N CYS A 226 -11.19 -8.01 9.06
CA CYS A 226 -11.63 -6.61 8.99
C CYS A 226 -10.64 -5.64 9.66
N ARG A 227 -9.84 -6.06 10.65
CA ARG A 227 -8.95 -5.13 11.37
C ARG A 227 -7.91 -4.48 10.48
N GLY A 228 -7.38 -5.16 9.46
CA GLY A 228 -6.43 -4.58 8.50
C GLY A 228 -7.05 -3.54 7.56
N THR A 229 -8.35 -3.63 7.27
CA THR A 229 -9.04 -2.78 6.27
C THR A 229 -9.76 -1.57 6.88
N LEU A 230 -9.82 -1.46 8.20
CA LEU A 230 -10.57 -0.39 8.88
C LEU A 230 -9.86 0.97 8.91
N LEU A 231 -8.56 1.02 8.61
CA LEU A 231 -7.85 2.26 8.26
C LEU A 231 -7.93 2.60 6.76
N LEU A 232 -8.51 1.72 5.94
CA LEU A 232 -8.53 1.91 4.50
C LEU A 232 -9.33 3.15 4.11
N THR A 233 -10.51 3.38 4.70
CA THR A 233 -11.33 4.56 4.40
C THR A 233 -10.59 5.88 4.68
N PRO A 234 -10.04 6.14 5.90
CA PRO A 234 -9.29 7.38 6.13
C PRO A 234 -8.06 7.50 5.24
N LEU A 235 -7.36 6.39 4.94
CA LEU A 235 -6.20 6.39 4.04
C LEU A 235 -6.57 6.74 2.60
N ILE A 236 -7.58 6.08 2.02
CA ILE A 236 -8.06 6.33 0.66
C ILE A 236 -8.53 7.79 0.53
N ARG A 237 -9.27 8.30 1.52
CA ARG A 237 -9.72 9.69 1.52
C ARG A 237 -8.57 10.69 1.61
N SER A 238 -7.57 10.38 2.42
CA SER A 238 -6.34 11.19 2.50
C SER A 238 -5.59 11.18 1.17
N GLN A 239 -5.45 10.02 0.52
CA GLN A 239 -4.85 9.89 -0.81
C GLN A 239 -5.63 10.70 -1.85
N HIS A 240 -6.96 10.58 -1.87
CA HIS A 240 -7.84 11.36 -2.74
C HIS A 240 -7.65 12.87 -2.54
N TYR A 241 -7.59 13.32 -1.29
CA TYR A 241 -7.33 14.71 -0.96
C TYR A 241 -5.97 15.20 -1.46
N LEU A 242 -4.91 14.38 -1.33
CA LEU A 242 -3.56 14.71 -1.81
C LEU A 242 -3.46 14.76 -3.33
N MET A 243 -4.21 13.89 -4.01
CA MET A 243 -4.22 13.81 -5.48
C MET A 243 -5.14 14.85 -6.12
N ARG A 244 -6.14 15.36 -5.40
CA ARG A 244 -7.12 16.30 -5.94
C ARG A 244 -6.46 17.52 -6.58
N GLY A 245 -6.80 17.77 -7.85
CA GLY A 245 -6.32 18.93 -8.60
C GLY A 245 -4.88 18.81 -9.11
N LYS A 246 -4.20 17.69 -8.83
CA LYS A 246 -2.88 17.39 -9.40
C LYS A 246 -3.00 17.11 -10.89
N THR A 247 -1.99 17.58 -11.63
CA THR A 247 -1.90 17.39 -13.08
C THR A 247 -0.98 16.22 -13.38
N VAL A 248 -1.48 15.19 -14.06
CA VAL A 248 -0.71 14.00 -14.42
C VAL A 248 -0.62 13.89 -15.93
N LEU A 249 0.62 13.78 -16.42
CA LEU A 249 0.92 13.44 -17.80
C LEU A 249 0.86 11.92 -17.98
N VAL A 250 0.08 11.46 -18.96
CA VAL A 250 -0.06 10.04 -19.30
C VAL A 250 0.45 9.83 -20.71
N ILE A 251 1.44 8.95 -20.86
CA ILE A 251 2.00 8.55 -22.16
C ILE A 251 1.43 7.17 -22.54
N GLY A 252 0.71 7.12 -23.65
CA GLY A 252 0.01 5.92 -24.11
C GLY A 252 -1.27 5.66 -23.32
N ALA A 253 -2.42 5.82 -23.97
CA ALA A 253 -3.74 5.76 -23.34
C ALA A 253 -4.17 4.34 -22.97
N GLY A 254 -3.56 3.35 -23.63
CA GLY A 254 -3.84 1.94 -23.47
C GLY A 254 -5.21 1.50 -23.96
N GLY A 255 -5.40 0.21 -24.25
CA GLY A 255 -6.68 -0.27 -24.78
C GLY A 255 -7.87 -0.15 -23.83
N TYR A 256 -9.09 -0.38 -24.34
CA TYR A 256 -10.36 -0.29 -23.59
C TYR A 256 -10.39 -1.05 -22.25
N SER A 257 -9.59 -2.10 -22.10
CA SER A 257 -9.41 -2.83 -20.83
C SER A 257 -8.88 -1.96 -19.67
N LYS A 258 -8.37 -0.76 -19.95
CA LYS A 258 -7.88 0.23 -18.97
C LYS A 258 -8.91 1.33 -18.66
N LYS A 259 -10.13 1.25 -19.20
CA LYS A 259 -11.20 2.25 -18.96
C LYS A 259 -11.41 2.55 -17.47
N PHE A 260 -11.37 1.54 -16.61
CA PHE A 260 -11.53 1.71 -15.17
C PHE A 260 -10.50 2.66 -14.55
N ILE A 261 -9.29 2.75 -15.11
CA ILE A 261 -8.24 3.65 -14.59
C ILE A 261 -8.60 5.10 -14.90
N TRP A 262 -9.15 5.37 -16.08
CA TRP A 262 -9.65 6.69 -16.46
C TRP A 262 -10.83 7.12 -15.59
N GLU A 263 -11.73 6.19 -15.26
CA GLU A 263 -12.85 6.44 -14.34
C GLU A 263 -12.33 6.75 -12.92
N VAL A 264 -11.30 6.02 -12.46
CA VAL A 264 -10.63 6.29 -11.18
C VAL A 264 -9.91 7.63 -11.20
N ALA A 265 -9.19 7.99 -12.25
CA ALA A 265 -8.50 9.27 -12.36
C ALA A 265 -9.48 10.46 -12.25
N ASN A 266 -10.63 10.35 -12.92
CA ASN A 266 -11.71 11.32 -12.79
C ASN A 266 -12.31 11.33 -11.37
N HIS A 267 -12.50 10.16 -10.75
CA HIS A 267 -12.94 10.09 -9.36
C HIS A 267 -11.96 10.85 -8.44
N TYR A 268 -10.65 10.69 -8.65
CA TYR A 268 -9.57 11.38 -7.93
C TYR A 268 -9.46 12.89 -8.24
N GLN A 269 -10.28 13.39 -9.17
CA GLN A 269 -10.26 14.78 -9.63
C GLN A 269 -8.87 15.21 -10.08
N LEU A 270 -8.17 14.30 -10.76
CA LEU A 270 -6.91 14.58 -11.44
C LEU A 270 -7.20 15.37 -12.70
N LYS A 271 -6.29 16.29 -13.03
CA LYS A 271 -6.20 16.88 -14.36
C LYS A 271 -5.29 16.01 -15.19
N ILE A 272 -5.75 15.52 -16.33
CA ILE A 272 -4.97 14.61 -17.16
C ILE A 272 -4.54 15.28 -18.46
N LEU A 273 -3.24 15.24 -18.71
CA LEU A 273 -2.62 15.53 -19.99
C LEU A 273 -2.33 14.18 -20.66
N LEU A 274 -2.97 13.86 -21.78
CA LEU A 274 -2.78 12.57 -22.45
C LEU A 274 -2.02 12.76 -23.76
N VAL A 275 -0.97 11.96 -23.93
CA VAL A 275 -0.26 11.78 -25.20
C VAL A 275 -0.57 10.39 -25.73
N ASP A 276 -1.11 10.30 -26.95
CA ASP A 276 -1.40 9.03 -27.61
C ASP A 276 -1.29 9.15 -29.14
N CYS A 277 -1.22 8.02 -29.85
CA CYS A 277 -1.24 7.99 -31.31
C CYS A 277 -2.64 8.03 -31.91
N ASP A 278 -3.67 7.55 -31.21
CA ASP A 278 -5.04 7.47 -31.73
C ASP A 278 -5.90 8.66 -31.27
N PRO A 279 -6.17 9.65 -32.14
CA PRO A 279 -7.07 10.75 -31.80
C PRO A 279 -8.53 10.32 -31.59
N ASN A 280 -8.91 9.10 -32.00
CA ASN A 280 -10.23 8.54 -31.78
C ASN A 280 -10.33 7.71 -30.49
N HIS A 281 -9.24 7.60 -29.72
CA HIS A 281 -9.21 6.87 -28.48
C HIS A 281 -10.30 7.37 -27.52
N PHE A 282 -11.00 6.48 -26.80
CA PHE A 282 -12.15 6.88 -25.97
C PHE A 282 -11.78 7.91 -24.89
N ALA A 283 -10.55 7.84 -24.36
CA ALA A 283 -10.07 8.74 -23.32
C ALA A 283 -9.76 10.16 -23.85
N SER A 284 -9.50 10.34 -25.15
CA SER A 284 -9.13 11.64 -25.74
C SER A 284 -10.19 12.74 -25.49
N LYS A 285 -11.45 12.34 -25.33
CA LYS A 285 -12.59 13.24 -25.11
C LYS A 285 -12.90 13.52 -23.65
N THR A 286 -12.28 12.77 -22.74
CA THR A 286 -12.56 12.83 -21.29
C THR A 286 -11.43 13.45 -20.49
N VAL A 287 -10.25 13.62 -21.09
CA VAL A 287 -9.07 14.24 -20.48
C VAL A 287 -9.07 15.76 -20.67
N ASP A 288 -8.33 16.47 -19.84
CA ASP A 288 -8.23 17.94 -19.89
C ASP A 288 -7.51 18.42 -21.15
N HIS A 289 -6.42 17.74 -21.52
CA HIS A 289 -5.67 18.02 -22.74
C HIS A 289 -5.26 16.72 -23.43
N PHE A 290 -5.36 16.72 -24.75
CA PHE A 290 -4.93 15.61 -25.59
C PHE A 290 -3.92 16.09 -26.62
N PHE A 291 -2.83 15.35 -26.76
CA PHE A 291 -1.79 15.61 -27.75
C PHE A 291 -1.55 14.36 -28.60
N ALA A 292 -1.86 14.47 -29.89
CA ALA A 292 -1.70 13.38 -30.83
C ALA A 292 -0.25 13.31 -31.32
N VAL A 293 0.39 12.16 -31.13
CA VAL A 293 1.70 11.83 -31.69
C VAL A 293 1.50 10.59 -32.57
N PRO A 294 1.23 10.75 -33.88
CA PRO A 294 0.79 9.65 -34.75
C PRO A 294 1.76 8.44 -34.78
N ASP A 295 3.05 8.71 -34.63
CA ASP A 295 4.15 7.76 -34.65
C ASP A 295 4.65 7.39 -33.24
N LEU A 296 3.87 7.64 -32.17
CA LEU A 296 4.25 7.35 -30.78
C LEU A 296 4.69 5.91 -30.53
N ALA A 297 4.22 4.97 -31.37
CA ALA A 297 4.57 3.57 -31.27
C ALA A 297 5.93 3.23 -31.92
N ASP A 298 6.56 4.17 -32.65
CA ASP A 298 7.92 4.04 -33.14
C ASP A 298 8.92 4.51 -32.07
N HIS A 299 9.29 3.58 -31.21
CA HIS A 299 10.17 3.85 -30.07
C HIS A 299 11.63 4.08 -30.46
N LEU A 300 12.00 3.91 -31.73
CA LEU A 300 13.29 4.37 -32.25
C LEU A 300 13.37 5.91 -32.30
N GLN A 301 12.22 6.59 -32.21
CA GLN A 301 12.10 8.05 -32.20
C GLN A 301 11.78 8.63 -30.82
N ASP A 302 11.85 7.83 -29.74
CA ASP A 302 11.52 8.26 -28.37
C ASP A 302 12.22 9.58 -27.96
N ASP A 303 13.49 9.77 -28.33
CA ASP A 303 14.22 11.03 -28.06
C ASP A 303 13.54 12.25 -28.73
N GLN A 304 13.09 12.09 -29.98
CA GLN A 304 12.39 13.13 -30.74
C GLN A 304 10.96 13.34 -30.22
N HIS A 305 10.27 12.26 -29.84
CA HIS A 305 8.96 12.33 -29.20
C HIS A 305 9.05 13.06 -27.86
N CYS A 306 10.05 12.75 -27.03
CA CYS A 306 10.32 13.43 -25.76
C CYS A 306 10.52 14.93 -25.97
N MET A 307 11.30 15.33 -26.98
CA MET A 307 11.44 16.74 -27.34
C MET A 307 10.11 17.39 -27.73
N HIS A 308 9.37 16.76 -28.63
CA HIS A 308 8.11 17.28 -29.13
C HIS A 308 7.05 17.42 -28.04
N ILE A 309 6.94 16.44 -27.13
CA ILE A 309 6.02 16.47 -25.99
C ILE A 309 6.41 17.58 -25.01
N CYS A 310 7.70 17.75 -24.72
CA CYS A 310 8.17 18.84 -23.84
C CYS A 310 7.92 20.23 -24.46
N ASP A 311 8.11 20.38 -25.77
CA ASP A 311 7.83 21.63 -26.49
C ASP A 311 6.33 21.93 -26.50
N TRP A 312 5.48 20.90 -26.66
CA TRP A 312 4.03 21.03 -26.54
C TRP A 312 3.60 21.49 -25.14
N LEU A 313 4.15 20.89 -24.09
CA LEU A 313 3.88 21.29 -22.70
C LEU A 313 4.29 22.75 -22.46
N THR A 314 5.50 23.12 -22.91
CA THR A 314 6.05 24.47 -22.72
C THR A 314 5.24 25.52 -23.49
N SER A 315 4.94 25.26 -24.78
CA SER A 315 4.18 26.17 -25.63
C SER A 315 2.72 26.34 -25.20
N SER A 316 2.18 25.35 -24.48
CA SER A 316 0.80 25.36 -23.96
C SER A 316 0.70 25.81 -22.49
N ASP A 317 1.82 26.19 -21.86
CA ASP A 317 1.92 26.55 -20.43
C ASP A 317 1.35 25.46 -19.49
N LEU A 318 1.64 24.20 -19.81
CA LEU A 318 1.19 23.02 -19.07
C LEU A 318 2.32 22.47 -18.19
N HIS A 319 2.07 22.39 -16.88
CA HIS A 319 3.04 21.95 -15.89
C HIS A 319 2.54 20.71 -15.13
N PRO A 320 2.87 19.49 -15.58
CA PRO A 320 2.47 18.27 -14.88
C PRO A 320 3.19 18.13 -13.52
N ASP A 321 2.47 17.68 -12.50
CA ASP A 321 3.01 17.29 -11.19
C ASP A 321 3.70 15.91 -11.23
N GLY A 322 3.40 15.09 -12.24
CA GLY A 322 3.95 13.75 -12.44
C GLY A 322 3.65 13.19 -13.82
N CYS A 323 4.40 12.16 -14.23
CA CYS A 323 4.28 11.52 -15.54
C CYS A 323 4.28 9.99 -15.40
N VAL A 324 3.36 9.30 -16.09
CA VAL A 324 3.15 7.85 -16.02
C VAL A 324 2.79 7.27 -17.40
N CYS A 325 2.89 5.95 -17.54
CA CYS A 325 2.35 5.21 -18.68
C CYS A 325 1.61 3.95 -18.20
N PHE A 326 0.69 3.43 -19.01
CA PHE A 326 -0.03 2.19 -18.68
C PHE A 326 0.63 0.92 -19.19
N TRP A 327 1.34 1.04 -20.31
CA TRP A 327 1.98 -0.08 -20.99
C TRP A 327 3.49 0.05 -20.89
N ASP A 328 4.13 -1.11 -20.88
CA ASP A 328 5.56 -1.27 -20.78
C ASP A 328 6.30 -0.75 -22.02
N ASP A 329 5.61 -0.52 -23.14
CA ASP A 329 6.23 0.00 -24.35
C ASP A 329 6.66 1.46 -24.21
N CYS A 330 5.87 2.29 -23.53
CA CYS A 330 6.18 3.72 -23.36
C CYS A 330 7.04 4.03 -22.12
N VAL A 331 7.55 3.04 -21.39
CA VAL A 331 8.26 3.26 -20.11
C VAL A 331 9.57 4.03 -20.28
N ILE A 332 10.28 3.79 -21.38
CA ILE A 332 11.53 4.50 -21.68
C ILE A 332 11.21 5.96 -22.02
N LEU A 333 10.34 6.25 -22.99
CA LEU A 333 9.86 7.61 -23.26
C LEU A 333 9.36 8.33 -21.99
N THR A 334 8.57 7.66 -21.16
CA THR A 334 8.06 8.22 -19.90
C THR A 334 9.20 8.60 -18.96
N SER A 335 10.22 7.73 -18.82
CA SER A 335 11.40 8.02 -17.99
C SER A 335 12.23 9.19 -18.53
N GLN A 336 12.38 9.30 -19.86
CA GLN A 336 13.08 10.42 -20.51
C GLN A 336 12.35 11.75 -20.28
N ILE A 337 11.02 11.75 -20.38
CA ILE A 337 10.20 12.93 -20.10
C ILE A 337 10.32 13.33 -18.63
N CYS A 338 10.27 12.37 -17.70
CA CYS A 338 10.48 12.65 -16.28
C CYS A 338 11.83 13.30 -16.02
N ASP A 339 12.92 12.74 -16.57
CA ASP A 339 14.27 13.27 -16.44
C ASP A 339 14.37 14.70 -16.99
N LYS A 340 13.85 14.91 -18.21
CA LYS A 340 13.88 16.22 -18.89
C LYS A 340 13.06 17.30 -18.17
N LEU A 341 11.95 16.93 -17.54
CA LEU A 341 11.08 17.85 -16.79
C LEU A 341 11.47 17.98 -15.30
N GLY A 342 12.48 17.24 -14.82
CA GLY A 342 12.84 17.20 -13.41
C GLY A 342 11.75 16.58 -12.51
N LEU A 343 10.89 15.75 -13.07
CA LEU A 343 9.86 15.01 -12.34
C LEU A 343 10.46 13.77 -11.68
N ARG A 344 9.77 13.26 -10.65
CA ARG A 344 10.14 11.99 -10.04
C ARG A 344 9.85 10.85 -11.02
N GLY A 345 10.86 10.05 -11.31
CA GLY A 345 10.77 8.89 -12.19
C GLY A 345 11.96 7.96 -12.05
N ALA A 346 11.90 6.80 -12.69
CA ALA A 346 13.05 5.92 -12.82
C ALA A 346 14.07 6.52 -13.80
N LEU A 347 15.36 6.23 -13.59
CA LEU A 347 16.43 6.70 -14.47
C LEU A 347 16.29 6.07 -15.87
N PRO A 348 16.38 6.85 -16.97
CA PRO A 348 16.20 6.33 -18.32
C PRO A 348 17.12 5.15 -18.65
N GLU A 349 18.38 5.20 -18.23
CA GLU A 349 19.33 4.10 -18.47
C GLU A 349 18.93 2.82 -17.72
N ALA A 350 18.44 2.93 -16.48
CA ALA A 350 17.99 1.77 -15.71
C ALA A 350 16.75 1.12 -16.33
N VAL A 351 15.80 1.94 -16.80
CA VAL A 351 14.60 1.47 -17.50
C VAL A 351 14.97 0.81 -18.83
N ALA A 352 15.89 1.40 -19.58
CA ALA A 352 16.37 0.84 -20.85
C ALA A 352 17.05 -0.53 -20.67
N ILE A 353 17.88 -0.69 -19.62
CA ILE A 353 18.49 -1.97 -19.28
C ILE A 353 17.41 -3.01 -18.92
N ALA A 354 16.39 -2.61 -18.16
CA ALA A 354 15.33 -3.50 -17.68
C ALA A 354 14.34 -3.93 -18.79
N LYS A 355 14.06 -3.05 -19.76
CA LYS A 355 13.12 -3.33 -20.86
C LYS A 355 13.71 -4.29 -21.89
N GLU A 356 15.03 -4.26 -22.11
CA GLU A 356 15.71 -5.21 -23.01
C GLU A 356 16.12 -6.49 -22.26
N LYS A 357 15.55 -7.63 -22.67
CA LYS A 357 15.68 -8.90 -21.94
C LYS A 357 17.12 -9.38 -21.84
N SER A 358 17.89 -9.31 -22.93
CA SER A 358 19.29 -9.72 -22.88
C SER A 358 20.15 -8.80 -22.01
N ARG A 359 20.00 -7.47 -22.13
CA ARG A 359 20.72 -6.50 -21.28
C ARG A 359 20.41 -6.67 -19.80
N THR A 360 19.16 -6.97 -19.43
CA THR A 360 18.81 -7.29 -18.04
C THR A 360 19.65 -8.45 -17.50
N HIS A 361 19.69 -9.58 -18.22
CA HIS A 361 20.46 -10.74 -17.80
C HIS A 361 21.98 -10.46 -17.79
N LEU A 362 22.51 -9.78 -18.80
CA LEU A 362 23.92 -9.42 -18.86
C LEU A 362 24.32 -8.46 -17.73
N HIS A 363 23.45 -7.51 -17.40
CA HIS A 363 23.66 -6.59 -16.28
C HIS A 363 23.73 -7.36 -14.96
N LEU A 364 22.75 -8.23 -14.68
CA LEU A 364 22.73 -9.07 -13.47
C LEU A 364 23.96 -10.00 -13.37
N LEU A 365 24.40 -10.58 -14.49
CA LEU A 365 25.63 -11.39 -14.55
C LEU A 365 26.89 -10.55 -14.29
N SER A 366 26.91 -9.29 -14.68
CA SER A 366 28.07 -8.40 -14.48
C SER A 366 28.25 -7.97 -13.02
N LEU A 367 27.17 -7.93 -12.22
CA LEU A 367 27.19 -7.55 -10.81
C LEU A 367 28.00 -8.50 -9.92
N VAL A 368 28.37 -9.69 -10.41
CA VAL A 368 29.36 -10.60 -9.78
C VAL A 368 30.72 -9.94 -9.61
N LYS A 369 31.13 -9.12 -10.57
CA LYS A 369 32.49 -8.58 -10.62
C LYS A 369 32.72 -7.44 -9.63
N ALA A 370 31.67 -6.73 -9.23
CA ALA A 370 31.77 -5.58 -8.34
C ALA A 370 31.86 -5.97 -6.86
N THR A 371 31.38 -7.16 -6.46
CA THR A 371 31.26 -7.54 -5.05
C THR A 371 32.39 -8.40 -4.50
N GLY A 372 33.33 -8.89 -5.32
CA GLY A 372 34.61 -9.47 -4.85
C GLY A 372 34.53 -10.65 -3.87
N VAL A 373 33.35 -11.22 -3.59
CA VAL A 373 33.20 -12.36 -2.68
C VAL A 373 33.16 -13.64 -3.51
N GLN A 374 34.21 -14.46 -3.40
CA GLN A 374 34.15 -15.87 -3.77
C GLN A 374 33.18 -16.56 -2.79
N THR A 375 31.93 -16.76 -3.21
CA THR A 375 31.03 -17.70 -2.53
C THR A 375 31.11 -19.07 -3.21
N ALA A 376 31.31 -20.10 -2.39
CA ALA A 376 31.42 -21.48 -2.81
C ALA A 376 30.19 -21.92 -3.62
N SER A 377 30.46 -22.64 -4.71
CA SER A 377 29.48 -23.30 -5.58
C SER A 377 28.46 -24.10 -4.78
N VAL A 378 27.24 -23.59 -4.67
CA VAL A 378 26.07 -24.43 -4.38
C VAL A 378 25.63 -25.04 -5.71
N ALA A 379 25.72 -26.36 -5.79
CA ALA A 379 25.32 -27.10 -6.98
C ALA A 379 23.82 -26.88 -7.27
N LEU A 380 23.50 -26.48 -8.50
CA LEU A 380 22.16 -26.52 -9.06
C LEU A 380 21.62 -27.96 -8.98
N PRO A 381 20.34 -28.19 -8.61
CA PRO A 381 19.74 -29.50 -8.76
C PRO A 381 19.68 -29.85 -10.26
N SER A 382 20.36 -30.93 -10.63
CA SER A 382 20.27 -31.54 -11.95
C SER A 382 18.82 -31.83 -12.30
N GLY A 383 18.39 -31.41 -13.49
CA GLY A 383 17.02 -31.56 -13.98
C GLY A 383 16.49 -32.98 -13.87
N GLN A 384 15.28 -33.10 -13.32
CA GLN A 384 14.50 -34.33 -13.40
C GLN A 384 14.01 -34.50 -14.84
N THR A 385 14.33 -35.65 -15.42
CA THR A 385 13.80 -36.11 -16.70
C THR A 385 12.30 -36.36 -16.61
N ASP A 386 11.53 -35.68 -17.47
CA ASP A 386 10.11 -35.90 -17.66
C ASP A 386 9.84 -37.38 -17.98
N SER A 387 9.16 -38.06 -17.07
CA SER A 387 8.63 -39.40 -17.30
C SER A 387 7.21 -39.28 -17.84
N GLN A 388 6.99 -39.76 -19.07
CA GLN A 388 5.65 -39.97 -19.63
C GLN A 388 4.83 -40.86 -18.69
N VAL A 389 3.71 -40.34 -18.17
CA VAL A 389 2.67 -41.16 -17.52
C VAL A 389 1.36 -40.97 -18.27
N GLY A 390 0.84 -42.10 -18.75
CA GLY A 390 -0.31 -42.20 -19.61
C GLY A 390 -1.62 -41.74 -18.98
N VAL A 391 -2.46 -41.22 -19.87
CA VAL A 391 -3.86 -40.85 -19.65
C VAL A 391 -4.64 -42.01 -19.03
N LYS A 392 -5.35 -41.73 -17.93
CA LYS A 392 -6.50 -42.51 -17.53
C LYS A 392 -7.58 -41.59 -16.96
N ASP A 393 -8.67 -41.51 -17.70
CA ASP A 393 -9.91 -40.82 -17.35
C ASP A 393 -10.42 -41.19 -15.96
N ARG A 394 -10.81 -40.18 -15.17
CA ARG A 394 -11.82 -40.29 -14.11
C ARG A 394 -12.42 -38.94 -13.71
N ASN A 395 -13.68 -38.77 -14.10
CA ASN A 395 -14.81 -38.08 -13.46
C ASN A 395 -14.64 -36.73 -12.75
N LYS A 396 -15.31 -35.74 -13.36
CA LYS A 396 -16.17 -34.69 -12.78
C LYS A 396 -16.29 -34.61 -11.25
N GLY A 397 -15.85 -33.46 -10.71
CA GLY A 397 -16.25 -32.91 -9.42
C GLY A 397 -15.84 -31.44 -9.37
N GLY A 398 -16.80 -30.52 -9.30
CA GLY A 398 -16.56 -29.08 -9.32
C GLY A 398 -15.97 -28.56 -8.01
N MET A 399 -15.07 -27.59 -8.12
CA MET A 399 -14.71 -26.66 -7.05
C MET A 399 -14.48 -25.28 -7.67
N SER A 400 -15.58 -24.54 -7.76
CA SER A 400 -15.59 -23.09 -7.90
C SER A 400 -15.58 -22.49 -6.48
N GLY A 401 -14.68 -21.54 -6.23
CA GLY A 401 -14.69 -20.74 -5.01
C GLY A 401 -13.35 -20.81 -4.30
N LEU A 402 -12.56 -19.75 -4.46
CA LEU A 402 -11.82 -19.06 -3.38
C LEU A 402 -10.84 -17.98 -3.92
N GLN A 403 -10.58 -17.91 -5.23
CA GLN A 403 -9.68 -16.89 -5.82
C GLN A 403 -10.39 -15.66 -6.38
N ASP A 404 -11.72 -15.68 -6.47
CA ASP A 404 -12.53 -14.62 -7.07
C ASP A 404 -13.00 -13.57 -6.04
N GLU A 405 -12.69 -13.73 -4.75
CA GLU A 405 -13.20 -12.84 -3.69
C GLU A 405 -12.26 -11.68 -3.36
N THR A 406 -10.94 -11.83 -3.49
CA THR A 406 -9.97 -10.79 -3.07
C THR A 406 -9.85 -9.65 -4.10
N LEU A 407 -10.00 -9.93 -5.40
CA LEU A 407 -10.02 -8.91 -6.46
C LEU A 407 -11.43 -8.33 -6.68
N ARG A 408 -12.47 -9.10 -6.39
CA ARG A 408 -13.86 -8.62 -6.35
C ARG A 408 -14.09 -7.67 -5.17
N ALA A 409 -13.38 -7.83 -4.05
CA ALA A 409 -13.43 -6.90 -2.92
C ALA A 409 -12.88 -5.49 -3.22
N LEU A 410 -12.05 -5.31 -4.26
CA LEU A 410 -11.62 -3.96 -4.71
C LEU A 410 -12.53 -3.39 -5.80
N ALA A 411 -13.13 -4.23 -6.65
CA ALA A 411 -14.03 -3.81 -7.72
C ALA A 411 -15.48 -3.55 -7.23
N GLU A 412 -15.97 -4.26 -6.22
CA GLU A 412 -17.33 -4.10 -5.69
C GLU A 412 -17.49 -2.84 -4.83
N PHE A 413 -16.40 -2.27 -4.32
CA PHE A 413 -16.45 -1.00 -3.57
C PHE A 413 -16.52 0.24 -4.48
N GLY A 414 -16.14 0.12 -5.76
CA GLY A 414 -16.23 1.21 -6.74
C GLY A 414 -17.59 1.29 -7.47
N ALA A 415 -18.44 0.26 -7.37
CA ALA A 415 -19.66 0.12 -8.16
C ALA A 415 -20.96 0.55 -7.44
N GLY A 416 -20.85 1.24 -6.29
CA GLY A 416 -22.02 1.81 -5.61
C GLY A 416 -22.53 3.06 -6.33
N ASN A 417 -23.72 2.98 -6.93
CA ASN A 417 -24.40 4.10 -7.58
C ASN A 417 -24.45 5.37 -6.69
N PHE A 418 -23.55 6.33 -6.96
CA PHE A 418 -23.58 7.67 -6.37
C PHE A 418 -24.53 8.57 -7.16
N LEU A 419 -25.83 8.41 -6.94
CA LEU A 419 -26.82 9.39 -7.39
C LEU A 419 -27.83 9.61 -6.27
N THR A 420 -27.67 10.71 -5.54
CA THR A 420 -28.73 11.70 -5.25
C THR A 420 -28.21 12.82 -4.35
N GLY A 421 -28.42 14.08 -4.76
CA GLY A 421 -28.64 15.18 -3.82
C GLY A 421 -27.55 16.26 -3.72
N CYS A 422 -27.55 17.20 -4.65
CA CYS A 422 -27.57 18.67 -4.45
C CYS A 422 -26.84 19.36 -5.61
N THR A 423 -27.64 19.84 -6.56
CA THR A 423 -27.23 20.80 -7.57
C THR A 423 -27.22 22.19 -6.94
N ASP A 424 -26.07 22.63 -6.44
CA ASP A 424 -25.82 24.05 -6.22
C ASP A 424 -24.81 24.53 -7.26
N THR A 425 -25.35 25.20 -8.28
CA THR A 425 -24.62 26.10 -9.17
C THR A 425 -23.92 27.16 -8.33
N ILE A 426 -22.59 27.24 -8.42
CA ILE A 426 -21.83 28.38 -7.89
C ILE A 426 -21.14 29.08 -9.05
N GLU A 427 -21.56 30.33 -9.26
CA GLU A 427 -20.92 31.33 -10.09
C GLU A 427 -19.52 31.68 -9.58
N THR A 428 -18.65 31.97 -10.53
CA THR A 428 -17.29 32.48 -10.39
C THR A 428 -17.15 33.67 -9.44
N SER A 429 -16.25 33.56 -8.46
CA SER A 429 -15.27 34.62 -8.11
C SER A 429 -14.44 34.19 -6.90
N CYS A 430 -13.15 33.95 -7.09
CA CYS A 430 -12.21 33.87 -5.97
C CYS A 430 -11.02 34.78 -6.26
N THR A 431 -11.10 35.94 -5.61
CA THR A 431 -10.04 36.89 -5.33
C THR A 431 -8.82 36.23 -4.69
N HIS A 432 -7.64 36.62 -5.15
CA HIS A 432 -6.34 36.32 -4.53
C HIS A 432 -6.38 36.60 -3.01
N PHE A 433 -6.23 35.54 -2.21
CA PHE A 433 -5.79 35.65 -0.83
C PHE A 433 -4.49 34.87 -0.66
N SER A 434 -3.41 35.64 -0.57
CA SER A 434 -2.09 35.19 -0.17
C SER A 434 -2.11 34.84 1.32
N PHE A 435 -2.06 33.55 1.66
CA PHE A 435 -1.61 33.11 2.98
C PHE A 435 -0.15 32.66 2.86
N VAL A 436 0.71 33.58 3.27
CA VAL A 436 2.10 33.29 3.64
C VAL A 436 2.03 32.75 5.06
N ASP A 437 2.27 31.46 5.24
CA ASP A 437 2.83 30.96 6.50
C ASP A 437 3.75 29.77 6.22
N SER A 438 5.02 30.01 6.51
CA SER A 438 6.14 29.13 6.25
C SER A 438 6.15 27.96 7.23
N VAL A 439 5.88 26.75 6.75
CA VAL A 439 6.33 25.55 7.44
C VAL A 439 7.84 25.43 7.18
N ARG A 440 8.63 25.89 8.15
CA ARG A 440 10.08 25.67 8.18
C ARG A 440 10.36 24.18 8.38
N LEU A 441 10.67 23.49 7.30
CA LEU A 441 11.39 22.22 7.35
C LEU A 441 12.82 22.49 7.88
N PRO A 442 13.40 21.63 8.73
CA PRO A 442 14.76 21.80 9.19
C PRO A 442 15.73 21.70 8.02
N ALA A 443 16.49 22.78 7.81
CA ALA A 443 17.57 22.84 6.84
C ALA A 443 18.71 21.93 7.29
N ASN A 444 18.83 20.76 6.66
CA ASN A 444 20.12 20.11 6.49
C ASN A 444 20.54 20.31 5.04
N SER A 445 21.32 21.37 4.84
CA SER A 445 22.07 21.62 3.62
C SER A 445 23.23 20.62 3.52
N SER A 446 23.13 19.71 2.57
CA SER A 446 24.29 19.21 1.84
C SER A 446 23.92 19.19 0.37
N SER A 447 24.58 20.06 -0.39
CA SER A 447 24.60 20.07 -1.86
C SER A 447 24.75 18.66 -2.42
N PRO A 448 24.10 18.30 -3.55
CA PRO A 448 24.35 17.03 -4.18
C PRO A 448 25.78 17.04 -4.74
N SER A 449 26.67 16.26 -4.15
CA SER A 449 27.88 15.82 -4.83
C SER A 449 27.46 14.94 -6.01
N THR A 450 27.99 15.23 -7.19
CA THR A 450 27.73 14.54 -8.46
C THR A 450 28.35 13.13 -8.54
N ASP A 451 28.40 12.38 -7.45
CA ASP A 451 29.07 11.07 -7.41
C ASP A 451 28.53 10.14 -6.29
N ASP A 452 27.22 10.16 -6.04
CA ASP A 452 26.60 9.22 -5.10
C ASP A 452 26.18 7.95 -5.85
N SER A 453 27.17 7.09 -6.14
CA SER A 453 26.94 5.78 -6.71
C SER A 453 26.08 4.94 -5.76
N PHE A 454 24.86 4.63 -6.18
CA PHE A 454 23.96 3.72 -5.48
C PHE A 454 24.65 2.38 -5.22
N HIS A 455 25.07 2.13 -3.98
CA HIS A 455 25.59 0.85 -3.54
C HIS A 455 24.50 0.11 -2.76
N PRO A 456 23.82 -0.88 -3.37
CA PRO A 456 22.87 -1.69 -2.62
C PRO A 456 23.61 -2.45 -1.52
N ARG A 457 23.27 -2.17 -0.25
CA ARG A 457 23.69 -3.00 0.88
C ARG A 457 22.92 -4.31 0.80
N VAL A 458 23.47 -5.28 0.09
CA VAL A 458 22.92 -6.63 0.02
C VAL A 458 23.05 -7.28 1.41
N PRO A 459 21.96 -7.79 2.01
CA PRO A 459 22.04 -8.56 3.25
C PRO A 459 23.05 -9.71 3.09
N LEU A 460 23.85 -10.00 4.14
CA LEU A 460 24.93 -11.01 4.13
C LEU A 460 24.50 -12.44 3.73
N LEU A 461 23.21 -12.70 3.57
CA LEU A 461 22.61 -14.01 3.25
C LEU A 461 21.82 -14.03 1.93
N SER A 462 21.75 -12.93 1.18
CA SER A 462 21.05 -12.90 -0.10
C SER A 462 21.90 -13.52 -1.22
N PRO A 463 21.33 -14.35 -2.11
CA PRO A 463 22.04 -14.83 -3.29
C PRO A 463 22.57 -13.66 -4.13
N SER A 464 23.72 -13.84 -4.77
CA SER A 464 24.25 -12.85 -5.71
C SER A 464 23.20 -12.56 -6.79
N PRO A 465 22.99 -11.30 -7.23
CA PRO A 465 22.06 -10.97 -8.32
C PRO A 465 22.24 -11.86 -9.57
N SER A 466 23.47 -12.28 -9.84
CA SER A 466 23.79 -13.19 -10.94
C SER A 466 23.22 -14.60 -10.84
N SER A 467 22.82 -15.07 -9.66
CA SER A 467 22.15 -16.36 -9.51
C SER A 467 20.75 -16.35 -10.12
N TYR A 468 20.18 -15.17 -10.33
CA TYR A 468 18.87 -14.96 -10.95
C TYR A 468 18.96 -14.68 -12.45
N ALA A 469 20.15 -14.79 -13.06
CA ALA A 469 20.36 -14.56 -14.47
C ALA A 469 20.97 -15.77 -15.16
N VAL A 470 20.56 -15.96 -16.42
CA VAL A 470 21.12 -17.00 -17.29
C VAL A 470 21.98 -16.40 -18.40
N PRO A 471 22.92 -17.17 -18.93
CA PRO A 471 23.59 -16.80 -20.16
C PRO A 471 22.56 -16.56 -21.27
N CYS A 472 22.73 -15.45 -21.97
CA CYS A 472 21.89 -15.08 -23.10
C CYS A 472 22.74 -14.44 -24.20
N LEU A 473 22.16 -14.38 -25.40
CA LEU A 473 22.74 -13.82 -26.60
C LEU A 473 21.72 -12.90 -27.26
N HIS A 474 22.11 -11.67 -27.53
CA HIS A 474 21.39 -10.76 -28.42
C HIS A 474 21.61 -11.17 -29.88
N VAL A 475 20.55 -11.19 -30.68
CA VAL A 475 20.52 -11.72 -32.05
C VAL A 475 19.80 -10.75 -32.97
N GLU A 476 20.57 -10.05 -33.81
CA GLU A 476 20.05 -9.21 -34.89
C GLU A 476 20.17 -9.91 -36.25
N SER A 477 21.02 -10.94 -36.34
CA SER A 477 21.30 -11.63 -37.59
C SER A 477 21.54 -13.13 -37.41
N ALA A 478 21.35 -13.89 -38.49
CA ALA A 478 21.74 -15.30 -38.55
C ALA A 478 23.24 -15.52 -38.31
N LEU A 479 24.06 -14.49 -38.55
CA LEU A 479 25.50 -14.54 -38.29
C LEU A 479 25.82 -14.54 -36.80
N ASP A 480 25.01 -13.87 -35.96
CA ASP A 480 25.22 -13.82 -34.51
C ASP A 480 25.02 -15.21 -33.89
N LEU A 481 24.00 -15.94 -34.36
CA LEU A 481 23.76 -17.33 -33.98
C LEU A 481 24.93 -18.25 -34.39
N LYS A 482 25.45 -18.10 -35.61
CA LYS A 482 26.58 -18.90 -36.10
C LYS A 482 27.86 -18.61 -35.33
N LYS A 483 28.18 -17.32 -35.11
CA LYS A 483 29.34 -16.89 -34.30
C LYS A 483 29.26 -17.41 -32.87
N ALA A 484 28.07 -17.42 -32.26
CA ALA A 484 27.88 -17.94 -30.92
C ALA A 484 28.14 -19.46 -30.84
N ALA A 485 27.72 -20.22 -31.85
CA ALA A 485 28.00 -21.65 -31.94
C ALA A 485 29.50 -21.94 -32.18
N GLU A 486 30.15 -21.16 -33.03
CA GLU A 486 31.59 -21.28 -33.31
C GLU A 486 32.45 -20.95 -32.08
N ARG A 487 32.08 -19.92 -31.30
CA ARG A 487 32.74 -19.59 -30.03
C ARG A 487 32.54 -20.66 -28.95
N GLY A 488 31.54 -21.54 -29.10
CA GLY A 488 31.31 -22.72 -28.26
C GLY A 488 32.22 -23.91 -28.58
N LEU A 489 32.99 -23.87 -29.68
CA LEU A 489 33.93 -24.91 -30.09
C LEU A 489 35.38 -24.41 -29.94
N GLY A 490 35.85 -24.36 -28.68
CA GLY A 490 37.27 -24.44 -28.33
C GLY A 490 38.18 -23.24 -28.66
N HIS A 491 38.39 -22.36 -27.68
CA HIS A 491 39.71 -21.76 -27.43
C HIS A 491 39.91 -21.43 -25.94
N PRO A 492 40.98 -21.92 -25.29
CA PRO A 492 41.32 -21.56 -23.92
C PRO A 492 42.04 -20.20 -23.92
N GLY A 493 41.34 -19.14 -23.51
CA GLY A 493 41.99 -17.83 -23.37
C GLY A 493 41.07 -16.63 -23.20
N ALA A 494 39.79 -16.73 -23.56
CA ALA A 494 38.82 -15.68 -23.28
C ALA A 494 38.06 -16.02 -21.98
N ALA A 495 38.48 -15.43 -20.86
CA ALA A 495 37.54 -15.25 -19.77
C ALA A 495 36.36 -14.42 -20.32
N GLN A 496 35.12 -14.86 -20.04
CA GLN A 496 33.85 -14.13 -20.26
C GLN A 496 33.08 -14.44 -21.56
N ASN A 497 32.28 -15.50 -21.49
CA ASN A 497 30.87 -15.55 -21.89
C ASN A 497 30.44 -17.00 -21.78
N ARG A 498 29.60 -17.35 -20.80
CA ARG A 498 29.02 -18.69 -20.74
C ARG A 498 28.24 -18.91 -22.04
N THR A 499 28.60 -19.93 -22.80
CA THR A 499 27.90 -20.29 -24.04
C THR A 499 26.47 -20.67 -23.71
N VAL A 500 25.48 -20.18 -24.47
CA VAL A 500 24.09 -20.59 -24.30
C VAL A 500 23.96 -22.08 -24.65
N GLY A 501 23.60 -22.89 -23.66
CA GLY A 501 23.38 -24.34 -23.84
C GLY A 501 22.00 -24.64 -24.42
N PHE A 502 21.86 -25.79 -25.10
CA PHE A 502 20.57 -26.33 -25.51
C PHE A 502 20.05 -27.34 -24.47
N PRO A 503 18.73 -27.42 -24.21
CA PRO A 503 17.67 -26.64 -24.86
C PRO A 503 17.68 -25.16 -24.45
N ALA A 504 17.30 -24.30 -25.39
CA ALA A 504 17.26 -22.85 -25.22
C ALA A 504 15.86 -22.31 -25.54
N VAL A 505 15.60 -21.06 -25.17
CA VAL A 505 14.42 -20.30 -25.56
C VAL A 505 14.86 -19.14 -26.41
N MET A 506 14.23 -19.01 -27.58
CA MET A 506 14.40 -17.86 -28.48
C MET A 506 13.14 -17.01 -28.43
N LYS A 507 13.27 -15.71 -28.22
CA LYS A 507 12.14 -14.76 -28.09
C LYS A 507 12.54 -13.35 -28.54
N LEU A 508 11.58 -12.50 -28.83
CA LEU A 508 11.83 -11.09 -29.14
C LEU A 508 12.40 -10.34 -27.92
N GLU A 509 13.36 -9.44 -28.15
CA GLU A 509 14.01 -8.64 -27.09
C GLU A 509 12.99 -7.80 -26.33
N TYR A 510 12.14 -7.09 -27.06
CA TYR A 510 11.09 -6.23 -26.49
C TYR A 510 9.70 -6.88 -26.48
N GLY A 511 9.61 -8.10 -27.00
CA GLY A 511 8.38 -8.90 -27.13
C GLY A 511 7.52 -9.01 -25.88
N ALA A 512 6.20 -8.88 -26.03
CA ALA A 512 5.20 -9.15 -25.01
C ALA A 512 4.26 -10.33 -25.39
N GLY A 513 3.51 -10.84 -24.39
CA GLY A 513 2.41 -11.80 -24.63
C GLY A 513 2.82 -13.19 -25.14
N ALA A 514 4.10 -13.55 -24.98
CA ALA A 514 4.72 -14.77 -25.52
C ALA A 514 4.74 -14.86 -27.06
N VAL A 515 4.52 -13.76 -27.77
CA VAL A 515 4.62 -13.73 -29.23
C VAL A 515 6.09 -13.92 -29.65
N GLY A 516 6.31 -14.79 -30.64
CA GLY A 516 7.65 -15.10 -31.15
C GLY A 516 8.53 -15.95 -30.21
N VAL A 517 7.98 -16.46 -29.10
CA VAL A 517 8.71 -17.32 -28.15
C VAL A 517 8.73 -18.77 -28.64
N ARG A 518 9.91 -19.40 -28.66
CA ARG A 518 10.06 -20.82 -29.01
C ARG A 518 11.18 -21.49 -28.24
N LYS A 519 10.92 -22.68 -27.71
CA LYS A 519 11.97 -23.60 -27.24
C LYS A 519 12.64 -24.25 -28.43
N VAL A 520 13.95 -24.14 -28.50
CA VAL A 520 14.81 -24.64 -29.56
C VAL A 520 15.85 -25.59 -28.97
N ASN A 521 16.10 -26.71 -29.64
CA ASN A 521 17.00 -27.77 -29.16
C ASN A 521 18.32 -27.83 -29.93
N SER A 522 18.51 -26.97 -30.93
CA SER A 522 19.73 -26.92 -31.74
C SER A 522 19.86 -25.58 -32.47
N LEU A 523 21.08 -25.26 -32.92
CA LEU A 523 21.36 -24.09 -33.77
C LEU A 523 20.49 -24.07 -35.03
N ALA A 524 20.27 -25.23 -35.65
CA ALA A 524 19.43 -25.33 -36.84
C ALA A 524 17.97 -24.93 -36.55
N GLN A 525 17.43 -25.31 -35.38
CA GLN A 525 16.09 -24.88 -34.96
C GLN A 525 16.06 -23.38 -34.64
N SER A 526 17.12 -22.83 -34.04
CA SER A 526 17.24 -21.39 -33.79
C SER A 526 17.24 -20.59 -35.11
N LEU A 527 18.05 -21.00 -36.09
CA LEU A 527 18.12 -20.34 -37.39
C LEU A 527 16.77 -20.37 -38.12
N ALA A 528 16.13 -21.54 -38.17
CA ALA A 528 14.82 -21.68 -38.81
C ALA A 528 13.74 -20.83 -38.12
N HIS A 529 13.79 -20.69 -36.79
CA HIS A 529 12.85 -19.84 -36.07
C HIS A 529 13.14 -18.35 -36.29
N PHE A 530 14.40 -17.94 -36.29
CA PHE A 530 14.81 -16.56 -36.58
C PHE A 530 14.36 -16.12 -37.96
N GLU A 531 14.64 -16.92 -39.00
CA GLU A 531 14.25 -16.61 -40.38
C GLU A 531 12.73 -16.47 -40.53
N ARG A 532 11.97 -17.28 -39.80
CA ARG A 532 10.51 -17.18 -39.76
C ARG A 532 10.05 -15.87 -39.11
N ILE A 533 10.55 -15.55 -37.90
CA ILE A 533 10.11 -14.36 -37.17
C ILE A 533 10.47 -13.07 -37.90
N VAL A 534 11.67 -12.98 -38.48
CA VAL A 534 12.08 -11.82 -39.29
C VAL A 534 11.23 -11.68 -40.56
N GLY A 535 10.71 -12.79 -41.09
CA GLY A 535 9.76 -12.79 -42.20
C GLY A 535 8.35 -12.34 -41.79
N ASP A 536 7.87 -12.80 -40.64
CA ASP A 536 6.49 -12.64 -40.17
C ASP A 536 6.25 -11.34 -39.40
N LEU A 537 7.25 -10.79 -38.69
CA LEU A 537 7.13 -9.66 -37.76
C LEU A 537 8.23 -8.62 -38.05
N LYS A 538 7.84 -7.49 -38.64
CA LYS A 538 8.75 -6.42 -39.08
C LYS A 538 8.47 -5.10 -38.39
N GLU A 539 7.20 -4.76 -38.21
CA GLU A 539 6.78 -3.45 -37.71
C GLU A 539 5.61 -3.59 -36.72
N GLU A 540 5.40 -2.55 -35.91
CA GLU A 540 4.38 -2.52 -34.85
C GLU A 540 2.95 -2.77 -35.37
N THR A 541 2.68 -2.41 -36.62
CA THR A 541 1.42 -2.66 -37.33
C THR A 541 1.15 -4.14 -37.59
N ASP A 542 2.17 -5.00 -37.66
CA ASP A 542 2.01 -6.44 -37.84
C ASP A 542 1.35 -7.08 -36.60
N TYR A 543 1.68 -6.55 -35.41
CA TYR A 543 1.08 -6.98 -34.16
C TYR A 543 1.17 -5.85 -33.10
N PRO A 544 0.14 -5.01 -32.95
CA PRO A 544 0.21 -3.88 -32.02
C PRO A 544 0.33 -4.29 -30.55
N GLY A 545 1.18 -3.60 -29.80
CA GLY A 545 1.41 -3.73 -28.37
C GLY A 545 2.27 -4.92 -27.95
N ILE A 546 3.11 -5.45 -28.84
CA ILE A 546 4.12 -6.47 -28.46
C ILE A 546 5.55 -5.96 -28.46
N GLY A 547 5.77 -4.66 -28.68
CA GLY A 547 7.09 -4.05 -28.61
C GLY A 547 7.91 -4.14 -29.91
N LEU A 548 7.28 -4.31 -31.08
CA LEU A 548 7.99 -4.22 -32.37
C LEU A 548 8.34 -2.77 -32.75
N GLY A 549 7.76 -1.79 -32.07
CA GLY A 549 8.15 -0.37 -32.09
C GLY A 549 9.60 -0.12 -31.69
N TRP A 550 10.22 -1.06 -30.99
CA TRP A 550 11.65 -1.06 -30.65
C TRP A 550 12.52 -1.83 -31.64
N GLY A 551 11.91 -2.50 -32.62
CA GLY A 551 12.54 -3.41 -33.55
C GLY A 551 12.25 -4.89 -33.27
N ASN A 552 12.69 -5.76 -34.18
CA ASN A 552 12.44 -7.20 -34.16
C ASN A 552 13.66 -8.04 -33.73
N ALA A 553 14.63 -7.41 -33.06
CA ALA A 553 15.77 -8.11 -32.49
C ALA A 553 15.32 -9.22 -31.54
N MET A 554 16.08 -10.31 -31.50
CA MET A 554 15.75 -11.49 -30.70
C MET A 554 16.82 -11.76 -29.65
N THR A 555 16.44 -12.48 -28.60
CA THR A 555 17.36 -13.06 -27.63
C THR A 555 17.27 -14.57 -27.64
N LEU A 556 18.42 -15.23 -27.54
CA LEU A 556 18.55 -16.66 -27.29
C LEU A 556 19.08 -16.85 -25.86
N MET A 557 18.33 -17.54 -25.02
CA MET A 557 18.69 -17.75 -23.61
C MET A 557 18.52 -19.21 -23.21
N GLU A 558 19.25 -19.65 -22.19
CA GLU A 558 19.10 -21.01 -21.64
C GLU A 558 17.67 -21.28 -21.17
N TYR A 559 17.14 -22.47 -21.44
CA TYR A 559 15.81 -22.86 -20.96
C TYR A 559 15.84 -23.16 -19.46
N ILE A 560 15.04 -22.43 -18.69
CA ILE A 560 14.85 -22.66 -17.25
C ILE A 560 13.46 -23.28 -17.04
N GLY A 561 13.42 -24.40 -16.34
CA GLY A 561 12.17 -24.96 -15.81
C GLY A 561 11.97 -24.56 -14.35
N GLY A 562 10.73 -24.60 -13.87
CA GLY A 562 10.41 -24.28 -12.47
C GLY A 562 9.06 -23.61 -12.33
N THR A 563 8.80 -23.09 -11.14
CA THR A 563 7.65 -22.23 -10.85
C THR A 563 7.98 -20.78 -11.19
N GLU A 564 6.96 -20.03 -11.59
CA GLU A 564 7.03 -18.62 -11.95
C GLU A 564 6.44 -17.80 -10.81
N HIS A 565 7.16 -16.76 -10.38
CA HIS A 565 6.68 -15.85 -9.36
C HIS A 565 6.92 -14.41 -9.80
N ASP A 566 5.91 -13.57 -9.63
CA ASP A 566 6.04 -12.13 -9.81
C ASP A 566 6.28 -11.46 -8.46
N VAL A 567 7.16 -10.47 -8.45
CA VAL A 567 7.43 -9.64 -7.27
C VAL A 567 7.14 -8.19 -7.64
N ASP A 568 5.97 -7.71 -7.24
CA ASP A 568 5.59 -6.31 -7.38
C ASP A 568 6.25 -5.50 -6.28
N ILE A 569 7.04 -4.50 -6.65
CA ILE A 569 7.78 -3.67 -5.69
C ILE A 569 7.34 -2.21 -5.76
N ILE A 570 7.31 -1.56 -4.60
CA ILE A 570 7.09 -0.13 -4.47
C ILE A 570 8.38 0.46 -3.92
N ILE A 571 8.99 1.37 -4.69
CA ILE A 571 10.20 2.08 -4.30
C ILE A 571 9.86 3.57 -4.19
N PHE A 572 10.22 4.20 -3.07
CA PHE A 572 10.08 5.63 -2.88
C PHE A 572 11.39 6.21 -2.33
N SER A 573 11.92 7.25 -2.97
CA SER A 573 13.17 7.92 -2.56
C SER A 573 14.35 6.94 -2.36
N GLY A 574 14.44 5.92 -3.21
CA GLY A 574 15.48 4.89 -3.15
C GLY A 574 15.29 3.81 -2.08
N GLN A 575 14.17 3.84 -1.34
CA GLN A 575 13.83 2.84 -0.33
C GLN A 575 12.71 1.92 -0.81
N LEU A 576 12.82 0.62 -0.48
CA LEU A 576 11.75 -0.34 -0.70
C LEU A 576 10.65 -0.12 0.34
N GLU A 577 9.49 0.37 -0.11
CA GLU A 577 8.31 0.65 0.73
C GLU A 577 7.38 -0.55 0.84
N GLY A 578 7.37 -1.41 -0.18
CA GLY A 578 6.51 -2.58 -0.22
C GLY A 578 6.96 -3.58 -1.27
N ALA A 579 6.70 -4.86 -1.02
CA ALA A 579 6.90 -5.94 -1.96
C ALA A 579 5.76 -6.96 -1.81
N PHE A 580 5.18 -7.37 -2.93
CA PHE A 580 4.11 -8.36 -3.01
C PHE A 580 4.57 -9.50 -3.91
N VAL A 581 4.42 -10.73 -3.44
CA VAL A 581 4.83 -11.92 -4.18
C VAL A 581 3.58 -12.65 -4.65
N SER A 582 3.48 -12.84 -5.95
CA SER A 582 2.42 -13.61 -6.60
C SER A 582 3.01 -14.90 -7.16
N ASP A 583 2.46 -16.05 -6.76
CA ASP A 583 2.80 -17.35 -7.36
C ASP A 583 1.93 -17.57 -8.60
N ASN A 584 2.55 -17.52 -9.79
CA ASN A 584 1.86 -17.74 -11.06
C ASN A 584 1.77 -19.23 -11.41
N GLY A 585 2.27 -20.10 -10.52
CA GLY A 585 2.35 -21.54 -10.73
C GLY A 585 3.42 -21.92 -11.76
N PRO A 586 3.49 -23.21 -12.11
CA PRO A 586 4.39 -23.66 -13.16
C PRO A 586 3.85 -23.24 -14.53
N THR A 587 4.69 -22.62 -15.35
CA THR A 587 4.38 -22.33 -16.76
C THR A 587 4.11 -23.66 -17.49
N ARG A 588 2.85 -23.93 -17.86
CA ARG A 588 2.45 -25.23 -18.47
C ARG A 588 2.65 -25.22 -19.99
N PRO A 589 3.42 -26.16 -20.56
CA PRO A 589 3.39 -26.40 -22.00
C PRO A 589 1.99 -26.86 -22.44
N PRO A 590 1.44 -26.39 -23.58
CA PRO A 590 2.09 -25.61 -24.62
C PRO A 590 1.73 -24.12 -24.58
N ASP A 591 1.23 -23.56 -23.48
CA ASP A 591 0.71 -22.18 -23.49
C ASP A 591 1.81 -21.11 -23.72
N LEU A 592 3.08 -21.47 -23.53
CA LEU A 592 4.28 -20.71 -23.92
C LEU A 592 4.71 -20.93 -25.39
N TYR A 593 4.25 -22.01 -26.03
CA TYR A 593 4.73 -22.52 -27.33
C TYR A 593 3.67 -22.54 -28.42
N ARG A 594 2.45 -22.11 -28.12
CA ARG A 594 1.43 -21.93 -29.15
C ARG A 594 1.81 -20.66 -29.90
N ASP A 595 2.34 -20.80 -31.11
CA ASP A 595 2.23 -19.78 -32.15
C ASP A 595 0.78 -19.28 -32.10
N ARG A 596 0.55 -18.12 -31.50
CA ARG A 596 -0.73 -17.44 -31.66
C ARG A 596 -0.66 -16.88 -33.07
N SER A 597 -1.21 -17.63 -34.02
CA SER A 597 -1.42 -17.11 -35.36
C SER A 597 -2.22 -15.81 -35.28
N PRO A 598 -1.99 -14.84 -36.17
CA PRO A 598 -2.68 -13.54 -36.17
C PRO A 598 -4.22 -13.64 -36.10
N ASP A 599 -4.81 -14.77 -36.52
CA ASP A 599 -6.26 -14.98 -36.58
C ASP A 599 -6.95 -15.46 -35.29
N ALA A 600 -6.23 -15.70 -34.19
CA ALA A 600 -6.84 -16.28 -32.97
C ALA A 600 -7.30 -15.21 -31.96
N HIS A 601 -8.38 -14.48 -32.26
CA HIS A 601 -9.12 -13.72 -31.25
C HIS A 601 -9.87 -14.66 -30.31
N ARG A 602 -9.31 -14.94 -29.12
CA ARG A 602 -10.09 -15.37 -27.94
C ARG A 602 -9.71 -14.55 -26.71
N PRO A 603 -10.70 -14.15 -25.89
CA PRO A 603 -10.48 -13.35 -24.69
C PRO A 603 -9.68 -14.16 -23.66
N ARG A 604 -8.80 -13.47 -22.93
CA ARG A 604 -8.03 -14.05 -21.81
C ARG A 604 -9.01 -14.59 -20.75
N CYS A 605 -8.81 -15.83 -20.32
CA CYS A 605 -9.18 -16.19 -18.94
C CYS A 605 -8.21 -15.41 -18.05
N ARG A 606 -8.74 -14.48 -17.27
CA ARG A 606 -8.06 -13.89 -16.12
C ARG A 606 -8.23 -14.80 -14.93
#